data_AF-A0A4S2J818-F1
#
_entry.id   AF-A0A4S2J818-F1
#
_cell.length_a   1.000
_cell.length_b   1.000
_cell.length_c   1.000
_cell.angle_alpha   90.00
_cell.angle_beta   90.00
_cell.angle_gamma   90.00
#
_symmetry.space_group_name_H-M   'P 1'
#
loop_
_entity.id
_entity.type
_entity.pdbx_description
1 polymer ?
#
loop_
_entity_poly.entity_id
_entity_poly.type
_entity_poly.pdbx_seq_one_letter_code
_entity_poly.pdbx_strand_id
1 'polypeptide(L)'
;MNDPLAGEFERLDDPYYPFALRPDAARTDAWKCHLDEIPRSSAKRFLVALSTLWLNVEDTPDFEERRGDLERRAEVILSRFPEGSSRFYANTGSESARLDYYKRISGCSPISVHDTEVGMVWSFHAW
;
A
#
# COMPACT_ATOMS: atom_id res chain seq x y z
N MET A 1 -19.67 21.13 -3.35
CA MET A 1 -19.45 20.01 -2.43
C MET A 1 -18.79 20.62 -1.21
N ASN A 2 -19.53 20.83 -0.12
CA ASN A 2 -18.98 21.41 1.10
C ASN A 2 -18.31 20.28 1.87
N ASP A 3 -16.99 20.37 2.06
CA ASP A 3 -16.26 19.44 2.91
C ASP A 3 -16.74 19.63 4.36
N PRO A 4 -17.40 18.64 4.98
CA PRO A 4 -17.95 18.75 6.33
C PRO A 4 -16.87 18.91 7.41
N LEU A 5 -15.59 18.71 7.07
CA LEU A 5 -14.46 18.79 7.99
C LEU A 5 -13.60 20.04 7.74
N ALA A 6 -14.05 21.00 6.91
CA ALA A 6 -13.27 22.20 6.52
C ALA A 6 -12.93 23.20 7.66
N GLY A 7 -13.22 22.87 8.92
CA GLY A 7 -12.95 23.73 10.08
C GLY A 7 -12.41 22.96 11.31
N GLU A 8 -11.96 21.72 11.12
CA GLU A 8 -11.36 20.96 12.22
C GLU A 8 -9.99 21.53 12.60
N PHE A 9 -9.73 21.59 13.91
CA PHE A 9 -8.51 22.17 14.48
C PHE A 9 -7.24 21.53 13.93
N GLU A 10 -7.26 20.21 13.68
CA GLU A 10 -6.17 19.43 13.09
C GLU A 10 -5.80 19.87 11.66
N ARG A 11 -6.71 20.55 10.95
CA ARG A 11 -6.52 21.05 9.57
C ARG A 11 -6.12 22.51 9.51
N LEU A 12 -6.42 23.29 10.56
CA LEU A 12 -6.16 24.72 10.60
C LEU A 12 -4.68 25.01 10.89
N ASP A 13 -4.05 24.18 11.71
CA ASP A 13 -2.66 24.38 12.15
C ASP A 13 -1.62 23.54 11.37
N ASP A 14 -2.03 22.47 10.68
CA ASP A 14 -1.13 21.61 9.90
C ASP A 14 -1.36 21.77 8.37
N PRO A 15 -0.49 22.51 7.65
CA PRO A 15 -0.61 22.68 6.20
C PRO A 15 -0.39 21.37 5.42
N TYR A 16 0.06 20.31 6.07
CA TYR A 16 0.28 19.01 5.45
C TYR A 16 -0.89 18.06 5.64
N TYR A 17 -1.86 18.34 6.53
CA TYR A 17 -3.03 17.46 6.74
C TYR A 17 -3.78 17.15 5.42
N PRO A 18 -4.22 15.89 5.16
CA PRO A 18 -4.04 14.68 5.98
C PRO A 18 -2.74 13.93 5.67
N PHE A 19 -1.83 14.53 4.92
CA PHE A 19 -0.61 13.92 4.44
C PHE A 19 0.52 14.08 5.45
N ALA A 20 1.35 13.04 5.59
CA ALA A 20 2.56 13.15 6.38
C ALA A 20 3.56 14.10 5.70
N LEU A 21 4.28 14.88 6.53
CA LEU A 21 5.46 15.62 6.11
C LEU A 21 6.42 14.69 5.36
N ARG A 22 6.90 15.14 4.19
CA ARG A 22 7.95 14.43 3.44
C ARG A 22 9.16 14.24 4.37
N PRO A 23 9.63 13.00 4.60
CA PRO A 23 10.80 12.77 5.43
C PRO A 23 12.04 13.40 4.80
N ASP A 24 12.98 13.83 5.65
CA ASP A 24 14.31 14.23 5.20
C ASP A 24 15.11 13.03 4.63
N ALA A 25 16.28 13.31 4.04
CA ALA A 25 17.11 12.28 3.42
C ALA A 25 17.55 11.19 4.41
N ALA A 26 17.85 11.56 5.67
CA ALA A 26 18.30 10.62 6.69
C ALA A 26 17.18 9.67 7.12
N ARG A 27 15.95 10.18 7.31
CA ARG A 27 14.76 9.38 7.59
C ARG A 27 14.39 8.49 6.40
N THR A 28 14.53 9.01 5.19
CA THR A 28 14.28 8.25 3.95
C THR A 28 15.24 7.06 3.85
N ASP A 29 16.54 7.26 4.09
CA ASP A 29 17.53 6.19 4.05
C ASP A 29 17.33 5.15 5.17
N ALA A 30 16.91 5.58 6.36
CA ALA A 30 16.53 4.67 7.43
C ALA A 30 15.30 3.82 7.08
N TRP A 31 14.41 4.30 6.20
CA TRP A 31 13.22 3.56 5.77
C TRP A 31 13.48 2.66 4.57
N LYS A 32 14.47 2.98 3.73
CA LYS A 32 14.87 2.13 2.59
C LYS A 32 15.24 0.71 3.01
N CYS A 33 15.82 0.51 4.21
CA CYS A 33 16.16 -0.82 4.71
C CYS A 33 14.93 -1.69 5.06
N HIS A 34 13.74 -1.09 5.13
CA HIS A 34 12.47 -1.78 5.36
C HIS A 34 11.67 -2.00 4.07
N LEU A 35 12.22 -1.60 2.91
CA LEU A 35 11.61 -1.75 1.60
C LEU A 35 12.34 -2.82 0.81
N ASP A 36 11.59 -3.87 0.47
CA ASP A 36 12.05 -4.92 -0.41
C ASP A 36 11.45 -4.69 -1.81
N GLU A 37 12.30 -4.70 -2.83
CA GLU A 37 11.83 -4.68 -4.22
C GLU A 37 11.09 -5.98 -4.53
N ILE A 38 9.91 -5.89 -5.12
CA ILE A 38 9.07 -7.03 -5.48
C ILE A 38 8.78 -7.03 -6.98
N PRO A 39 8.64 -8.21 -7.61
CA PRO A 39 8.23 -8.27 -9.00
C PRO A 39 6.81 -7.75 -9.16
N ARG A 40 6.48 -7.25 -10.36
CA ARG A 40 5.13 -6.76 -10.71
C ARG A 40 4.02 -7.79 -10.42
N SER A 41 4.30 -9.07 -10.62
CA SER A 41 3.38 -10.17 -10.29
C SER A 41 3.08 -10.26 -8.79
N SER A 42 4.10 -10.06 -7.95
CA SER A 42 3.93 -9.95 -6.50
C SER A 42 3.19 -8.67 -6.12
N ALA A 43 3.49 -7.54 -6.77
CA ALA A 43 2.78 -6.28 -6.54
C ALA A 43 1.27 -6.40 -6.83
N LYS A 44 0.89 -7.14 -7.88
CA LYS A 44 -0.52 -7.46 -8.17
C LYS A 44 -1.18 -8.20 -7.02
N ARG A 45 -0.55 -9.26 -6.52
CA ARG A 45 -1.09 -10.06 -5.42
C ARG A 45 -1.11 -9.27 -4.11
N PHE A 46 -0.12 -8.41 -3.89
CA PHE A 46 -0.10 -7.51 -2.75
C PHE A 46 -1.28 -6.54 -2.79
N LEU A 47 -1.58 -5.90 -3.93
CA LEU A 47 -2.78 -5.06 -4.09
C LEU A 47 -4.09 -5.81 -3.80
N VAL A 48 -4.15 -7.11 -4.14
CA VAL A 48 -5.27 -7.97 -3.76
C VAL A 48 -5.33 -8.15 -2.24
N ALA A 49 -4.21 -8.45 -1.59
CA ALA A 49 -4.14 -8.55 -0.12
C ALA A 49 -4.52 -7.26 0.60
N LEU A 50 -4.17 -6.09 0.03
CA LEU A 50 -4.59 -4.78 0.55
C LEU A 50 -6.11 -4.56 0.47
N SER A 51 -6.78 -5.30 -0.40
CA SER A 51 -8.24 -5.26 -0.57
C SER A 51 -8.97 -6.22 0.37
N THR A 52 -8.26 -6.97 1.21
CA THR A 52 -8.83 -7.88 2.21
C THR A 52 -8.71 -7.34 3.63
N LEU A 53 -9.50 -7.90 4.54
CA LEU A 53 -9.42 -7.55 5.95
C LEU A 53 -8.11 -8.07 6.54
N TRP A 54 -7.43 -7.20 7.30
CA TRP A 54 -6.19 -7.54 8.03
C TRP A 54 -5.06 -8.12 7.16
N LEU A 55 -5.05 -7.84 5.86
CA LEU A 55 -4.08 -8.42 4.91
C LEU A 55 -4.07 -9.95 4.96
N ASN A 56 -5.26 -10.53 5.19
CA ASN A 56 -5.45 -11.94 5.39
C ASN A 56 -6.38 -12.50 4.31
N VAL A 57 -5.79 -12.89 3.18
CA VAL A 57 -6.52 -13.44 2.04
C VAL A 57 -7.10 -14.83 2.35
N GLU A 58 -6.36 -15.69 3.04
CA GLU A 58 -6.81 -17.05 3.39
C GLU A 58 -8.07 -17.06 4.27
N ASP A 59 -8.26 -16.02 5.09
CA ASP A 59 -9.41 -15.86 5.99
C ASP A 59 -10.51 -14.98 5.39
N THR A 60 -10.38 -14.57 4.12
CA THR A 60 -11.38 -13.75 3.44
C THR A 60 -12.52 -14.61 2.90
N PRO A 61 -13.78 -14.40 3.35
CA PRO A 61 -14.92 -15.11 2.81
C PRO A 61 -15.10 -14.87 1.31
N ASP A 62 -15.48 -15.92 0.58
CA ASP A 62 -15.75 -15.89 -0.87
C ASP A 62 -14.57 -15.36 -1.71
N PHE A 63 -13.34 -15.47 -1.19
CA PHE A 63 -12.16 -14.94 -1.87
C PHE A 63 -11.98 -15.57 -3.25
N GLU A 64 -12.09 -16.89 -3.39
CA GLU A 64 -11.91 -17.55 -4.68
C GLU A 64 -12.93 -17.09 -5.74
N GLU A 65 -14.18 -16.79 -5.33
CA GLU A 65 -15.21 -16.25 -6.22
C GLU A 65 -14.89 -14.80 -6.65
N ARG A 66 -14.31 -14.01 -5.74
CA ARG A 66 -13.97 -12.60 -5.95
C ARG A 66 -12.57 -12.37 -6.52
N ARG A 67 -11.70 -13.40 -6.49
CA ARG A 67 -10.27 -13.32 -6.82
C ARG A 67 -10.04 -12.73 -8.20
N GLY A 68 -10.76 -13.23 -9.21
CA GLY A 68 -10.62 -12.76 -10.58
C GLY A 68 -10.99 -11.28 -10.74
N ASP A 69 -11.96 -10.77 -9.96
CA ASP A 69 -12.31 -9.36 -9.96
C ASP A 69 -11.26 -8.49 -9.26
N LEU A 70 -10.76 -8.94 -8.10
CA LEU A 70 -9.71 -8.26 -7.34
C LEU A 70 -8.40 -8.17 -8.15
N GLU A 71 -8.00 -9.28 -8.77
CA GLU A 71 -6.83 -9.32 -9.66
C GLU A 71 -7.00 -8.37 -10.86
N ARG A 72 -8.21 -8.25 -11.42
CA ARG A 72 -8.50 -7.32 -12.52
C ARG A 72 -8.37 -5.87 -12.07
N ARG A 73 -8.88 -5.53 -10.87
CA ARG A 73 -8.74 -4.18 -10.29
C ARG A 73 -7.28 -3.83 -10.04
N ALA A 74 -6.49 -4.79 -9.50
CA ALA A 74 -5.06 -4.61 -9.32
C ALA A 74 -4.35 -4.36 -10.66
N GLU A 75 -4.73 -5.08 -11.73
CA GLU A 75 -4.17 -4.85 -13.08
C GLU A 75 -4.45 -3.44 -13.60
N VAL A 76 -5.65 -2.89 -13.35
CA VAL A 76 -6.01 -1.50 -13.71
C VAL A 76 -5.12 -0.47 -13.01
N ILE A 77 -4.69 -0.74 -11.78
CA ILE A 77 -3.74 0.12 -11.07
C ILE A 77 -2.36 -0.02 -11.69
N LEU A 78 -1.90 -1.26 -11.89
CA LEU A 78 -0.57 -1.54 -12.41
C LEU A 78 -0.40 -1.04 -13.86
N SER A 79 -1.45 -1.00 -14.67
CA SER A 79 -1.39 -0.51 -16.06
C SER A 79 -0.99 0.96 -16.19
N ARG A 80 -1.12 1.74 -15.10
CA ARG A 80 -0.64 3.13 -15.04
C ARG A 80 0.88 3.25 -14.99
N PHE A 81 1.55 2.15 -14.65
CA PHE A 81 3.00 2.06 -14.52
C PHE A 81 3.59 1.34 -15.74
N PRO A 82 4.49 1.98 -16.51
CA PRO A 82 5.07 1.36 -17.69
C PRO A 82 5.77 0.04 -17.37
N GLU A 83 5.56 -0.95 -18.24
CA GLU A 83 6.16 -2.27 -18.10
C GLU A 83 7.68 -2.20 -18.35
N GLY A 84 8.47 -2.83 -17.49
CA GLY A 84 9.93 -2.90 -17.62
C GLY A 84 10.73 -1.72 -17.06
N SER A 85 10.12 -0.56 -16.81
CA SER A 85 10.80 0.59 -16.18
C SER A 85 10.36 0.90 -14.75
N SER A 86 9.21 0.35 -14.34
CA SER A 86 8.63 0.60 -13.03
C SER A 86 9.16 -0.39 -12.00
N ARG A 87 9.60 0.11 -10.84
CA ARG A 87 10.00 -0.70 -9.68
C ARG A 87 8.90 -0.67 -8.64
N PHE A 88 8.65 -1.80 -8.00
CA PHE A 88 7.64 -1.94 -6.97
C PHE A 88 8.32 -2.34 -5.67
N TYR A 89 7.85 -1.78 -4.57
CA TYR A 89 8.41 -2.03 -3.25
C TYR A 89 7.30 -2.42 -2.28
N ALA A 90 7.59 -3.36 -1.39
CA ALA A 90 6.73 -3.70 -0.27
C ALA A 90 7.51 -3.61 1.04
N ASN A 91 6.79 -3.30 2.12
CA ASN A 91 7.30 -3.16 3.48
C ASN A 91 6.65 -4.20 4.41
N THR A 92 6.47 -5.40 3.89
CA THR A 92 5.82 -6.53 4.55
C THR A 92 6.78 -7.36 5.41
N GLY A 93 7.92 -6.78 5.80
CA GLY A 93 9.01 -7.45 6.50
C GLY A 93 10.10 -7.97 5.57
N SER A 94 11.05 -8.73 6.13
CA SER A 94 12.15 -9.33 5.38
C SER A 94 11.64 -10.39 4.40
N GLU A 95 12.19 -10.41 3.19
CA GLU A 95 11.83 -11.34 2.10
C GLU A 95 10.47 -11.07 1.45
N SER A 96 10.03 -9.81 1.38
CA SER A 96 8.73 -9.47 0.76
C SER A 96 8.61 -9.99 -0.68
N ALA A 97 9.72 -10.06 -1.42
CA ALA A 97 9.76 -10.65 -2.77
C ALA A 97 9.36 -12.13 -2.85
N ARG A 98 9.48 -12.88 -1.74
CA ARG A 98 9.22 -14.32 -1.65
C ARG A 98 7.90 -14.65 -0.97
N LEU A 99 7.19 -13.64 -0.45
CA LEU A 99 5.92 -13.85 0.23
C LEU A 99 4.85 -14.35 -0.74
N ASP A 100 4.06 -15.30 -0.25
CA ASP A 100 2.79 -15.64 -0.84
C ASP A 100 1.73 -14.66 -0.34
N TYR A 101 1.50 -13.60 -1.11
CA TYR A 101 0.53 -12.56 -0.80
C TYR A 101 -0.93 -13.04 -0.76
N TYR A 102 -1.23 -14.31 -1.08
CA TYR A 102 -2.54 -14.91 -0.84
C TYR A 102 -2.65 -15.62 0.51
N LYS A 103 -1.61 -15.58 1.33
CA LYS A 103 -1.64 -15.99 2.74
C LYS A 103 -1.71 -14.78 3.65
N ARG A 104 -1.86 -15.03 4.95
CA ARG A 104 -1.77 -13.98 5.96
C ARG A 104 -0.41 -13.32 5.97
N ILE A 105 -0.42 -11.99 5.85
CA ILE A 105 0.77 -11.16 6.04
C ILE A 105 0.84 -10.73 7.50
N SER A 106 1.94 -11.05 8.18
CA SER A 106 2.09 -10.82 9.63
C SER A 106 2.30 -9.36 10.02
N GLY A 107 2.71 -8.51 9.07
CA GLY A 107 2.84 -7.08 9.27
C GLY A 107 3.07 -6.34 7.95
N CYS A 108 2.57 -5.12 7.88
CA CYS A 108 2.87 -4.16 6.83
C CYS A 108 3.23 -2.86 7.53
N SER A 109 4.43 -2.34 7.28
CA SER A 109 4.75 -1.03 7.83
C SER A 109 3.82 0.02 7.19
N PRO A 110 3.41 1.06 7.90
CA PRO A 110 2.38 1.98 7.38
C PRO A 110 2.87 2.90 6.25
N ILE A 111 4.18 2.93 5.97
CA ILE A 111 4.78 3.94 5.08
C ILE A 111 5.89 3.31 4.23
N SER A 112 5.86 3.57 2.92
CA SER A 112 6.96 3.33 1.98
C SER A 112 7.29 4.66 1.27
N VAL A 113 8.52 5.16 1.40
CA VAL A 113 8.95 6.43 0.75
C VAL A 113 10.08 6.18 -0.24
N HIS A 114 9.93 6.70 -1.44
CA HIS A 114 10.93 6.83 -2.49
C HIS A 114 11.27 8.32 -2.69
N ASP A 115 12.45 8.62 -3.24
CA ASP A 115 12.96 10.00 -3.43
C ASP A 115 12.02 10.89 -4.29
N THR A 116 11.10 10.27 -5.05
CA THR A 116 10.10 10.94 -5.90
C THR A 116 8.64 10.66 -5.53
N GLU A 117 8.36 9.65 -4.71
CA GLU A 117 7.01 9.13 -4.48
C GLU A 117 6.82 8.64 -3.04
N VAL A 118 5.66 8.95 -2.45
CA VAL A 118 5.25 8.43 -1.14
C VAL A 118 4.08 7.47 -1.37
N GLY A 119 4.26 6.21 -0.98
CA GLY A 119 3.21 5.20 -0.98
C GLY A 119 2.70 4.98 0.44
N MET A 120 1.47 5.38 0.70
CA MET A 120 0.76 5.07 1.94
C MET A 120 -0.35 4.07 1.62
N VAL A 121 -0.38 2.97 2.37
CA VAL A 121 -1.43 1.98 2.28
C VAL A 121 -2.30 2.12 3.53
N TRP A 122 -3.57 2.44 3.33
CA TRP A 122 -4.59 2.38 4.38
C TRP A 122 -5.77 1.54 3.89
N SER A 123 -6.32 0.72 4.77
CA SER A 123 -7.63 0.10 4.58
C SER A 123 -8.66 0.87 5.40
N PHE A 124 -9.85 1.08 4.85
CA PHE A 124 -10.97 1.67 5.58
C PHE A 124 -11.88 0.56 6.10
N HIS A 125 -12.02 0.49 7.42
CA HIS A 125 -13.15 -0.21 8.02
C HIS A 125 -14.38 0.71 7.93
N ALA A 126 -15.31 0.39 7.02
CA ALA A 126 -16.67 0.89 7.10
C ALA A 126 -17.45 -0.08 7.99
N TRP A 127 -17.86 0.39 9.17
CA TRP A 127 -18.86 -0.28 10.00
C TRP A 127 -20.25 -0.07 9.41
#